data_AF-A0A3C0SMK6-F1
#
_entry.id   AF-A0A3C0SMK6-F1
#
_cell.length_a   1.000
_cell.length_b   1.000
_cell.length_c   1.000
_cell.angle_alpha   90.00
_cell.angle_beta   90.00
_cell.angle_gamma   90.00
#
_symmetry.space_group_name_H-M   'P 1'
#
loop_
_entity.id
_entity.type
_entity.pdbx_description
1 polymer ?
#
loop_
_entity_poly.entity_id
_entity_poly.type
_entity_poly.pdbx_seq_one_letter_code
_entity_poly.pdbx_strand_id
1 'polypeptide(L)' 'MKRNLSMLTDFYQLTMANGYLEKDMKDRIAYFDMFFRRIPDDGGYVVIAGLEQLIEYINNLSFSQEDIN' A
#
# COMPACT_ATOMS: atom_id res chain seq x y z
N MET A 1 -13.62 -5.27 -16.97
CA MET A 1 -13.75 -4.32 -15.85
C MET A 1 -12.35 -3.98 -15.35
N LYS A 2 -12.02 -2.70 -15.15
CA LYS A 2 -10.76 -2.29 -14.52
C LYS A 2 -10.84 -2.70 -13.04
N ARG A 3 -9.82 -3.38 -12.52
CA ARG A 3 -9.81 -3.88 -11.14
C ARG A 3 -9.65 -2.69 -10.19
N ASN A 4 -10.67 -2.39 -9.37
CA ASN A 4 -10.57 -1.38 -8.31
C ASN A 4 -9.92 -2.04 -7.09
N LEU A 5 -8.76 -1.52 -6.68
CA LEU A 5 -7.96 -2.02 -5.55
C LEU A 5 -7.81 -0.97 -4.45
N SER A 6 -8.43 0.20 -4.59
CA SER A 6 -8.24 1.33 -3.67
C SER A 6 -8.71 1.01 -2.25
N MET A 7 -9.68 0.12 -2.12
CA MET A 7 -10.19 -0.40 -0.84
C MET A 7 -9.55 -1.73 -0.40
N LEU A 8 -8.59 -2.28 -1.17
CA LEU A 8 -7.80 -3.46 -0.76
C LEU A 8 -6.70 -3.02 0.21
N THR A 9 -7.11 -2.65 1.42
CA THR A 9 -6.24 -2.24 2.51
C THR A 9 -6.88 -2.61 3.85
N ASP A 10 -6.07 -2.76 4.89
CA ASP A 10 -6.60 -2.88 6.25
C ASP A 10 -7.28 -1.58 6.68
N PHE A 11 -8.42 -1.67 7.36
CA PHE A 11 -9.17 -0.51 7.89
C PHE A 11 -8.32 0.38 8.83
N TYR A 12 -7.34 -0.23 9.49
CA TYR A 12 -6.35 0.50 10.29
C TYR A 12 -5.63 1.60 9.49
N GLN A 13 -5.28 1.35 8.22
CA GLN A 13 -4.56 2.34 7.41
C GLN A 13 -5.42 3.58 7.13
N LEU A 14 -6.72 3.41 6.89
CA LEU A 14 -7.66 4.51 6.65
C LEU A 14 -7.88 5.34 7.92
N THR A 15 -8.04 4.67 9.07
CA THR A 15 -8.20 5.37 10.36
C THR A 15 -6.95 6.13 10.78
N MET A 16 -5.75 5.59 10.50
CA MET A 16 -4.48 6.28 10.70
C MET A 16 -4.31 7.47 9.75
N ALA A 17 -4.63 7.30 8.46
CA ALA A 17 -4.58 8.39 7.47
C ALA A 17 -5.48 9.56 7.91
N ASN A 18 -6.70 9.27 8.38
CA ASN A 18 -7.58 10.28 8.96
C ASN A 18 -6.95 10.96 10.18
N GLY A 19 -6.34 10.18 11.09
CA GLY A 19 -5.62 10.72 12.24
C GLY A 19 -4.49 11.68 11.85
N TYR A 20 -3.73 11.38 10.80
CA TYR A 20 -2.68 12.28 10.29
C TYR A 20 -3.26 13.53 9.62
N LEU A 21 -4.37 13.40 8.89
CA LEU A 21 -5.04 14.53 8.27
C LEU A 21 -5.56 15.53 9.33
N GLU A 22 -6.24 15.04 10.36
CA GLU A 22 -6.78 15.85 11.47
C GLU A 22 -5.69 16.50 12.33
N LYS A 23 -4.45 16.01 12.24
CA LYS A 23 -3.28 16.54 12.98
C LYS A 23 -2.35 17.39 12.11
N ASP A 24 -2.76 17.74 10.90
CA ASP A 24 -1.95 18.52 9.94
C ASP A 24 -0.59 17.86 9.63
N MET A 25 -0.57 16.53 9.61
CA MET A 25 0.63 15.72 9.36
C MET A 25 0.66 15.12 7.96
N LYS A 26 -0.32 15.42 7.10
CA LYS A 26 -0.47 14.81 5.77
C LYS A 26 0.75 15.01 4.85
N ASP A 27 1.46 16.13 5.00
CA ASP A 27 2.61 16.49 4.16
C ASP A 27 3.96 16.15 4.84
N ARG A 28 3.94 15.44 5.96
CA ARG A 28 5.17 15.01 6.65
C ARG A 28 5.82 13.85 5.89
N ILE A 29 7.08 14.02 5.54
CA ILE A 29 7.87 12.98 4.86
C ILE A 29 8.07 11.78 5.79
N ALA A 30 7.76 10.59 5.27
CA ALA A 30 7.99 9.30 5.91
C ALA A 30 8.69 8.35 4.94
N TYR A 31 9.46 7.40 5.48
CA TYR A 31 10.19 6.40 4.72
C TYR A 31 9.71 5.00 5.16
N PHE A 32 9.50 4.11 4.20
CA PHE A 32 9.03 2.74 4.42
C PHE A 32 9.93 1.75 3.69
N ASP A 33 10.35 0.70 4.40
CA ASP A 33 11.18 -0.37 3.85
C ASP A 33 10.38 -1.67 3.76
N MET A 34 10.47 -2.34 2.62
CA MET A 34 9.90 -3.68 2.43
C MET A 34 11.02 -4.73 2.50
N PHE A 35 10.90 -5.67 3.43
CA PHE A 35 11.84 -6.76 3.59
C PHE A 35 11.13 -8.02 4.10
N PHE A 36 11.75 -9.18 3.88
CA PHE A 36 11.35 -10.45 4.49
C PHE A 36 12.34 -10.82 5.60
N ARG A 37 11.86 -11.48 6.66
CA ARG A 37 12.69 -11.80 7.84
C ARG A 37 13.44 -13.11 7.72
N ARG A 38 12.91 -14.05 6.93
CA ARG A 38 13.43 -15.41 6.78
C ARG A 38 13.24 -15.84 5.34
N ILE A 39 14.21 -16.58 4.82
CA ILE A 39 14.07 -17.21 3.51
C ILE A 39 12.96 -18.27 3.63
N PRO A 40 11.92 -18.25 2.77
CA PRO A 40 10.87 -19.26 2.78
C PRO A 40 11.44 -20.64 2.42
N ASP A 41 10.75 -21.69 2.86
CA ASP A 41 11.00 -23.08 2.47
C ASP A 41 12.44 -23.59 2.74
N ASP A 42 13.13 -23.01 3.73
CA ASP A 42 14.54 -23.28 4.06
C ASP A 42 15.49 -23.12 2.85
N GLY A 43 15.12 -22.26 1.90
CA GLY A 43 15.87 -22.00 0.68
C GLY A 43 17.19 -21.22 0.90
N GLY A 44 18.00 -21.14 -0.16
CA GLY A 44 19.28 -20.42 -0.15
C GLY A 44 19.21 -18.94 -0.59
N TYR A 45 18.14 -18.53 -1.27
CA TYR A 45 17.93 -17.17 -1.77
C TYR A 45 16.45 -16.92 -2.09
N VAL A 46 16.08 -15.65 -2.29
CA VAL A 46 14.73 -15.23 -2.69
C VAL A 46 14.80 -14.44 -3.99
N VAL A 47 13.85 -14.69 -4.89
CA VAL A 47 13.64 -13.87 -6.09
C VAL A 47 12.38 -13.04 -5.87
N ILE A 48 12.50 -11.73 -6.03
CA ILE A 48 11.35 -10.83 -6.02
C ILE A 48 10.73 -10.78 -7.43
N ALA A 49 9.41 -10.92 -7.50
CA ALA A 49 8.62 -10.76 -8.71
C ALA A 49 7.35 -9.96 -8.39
N GLY A 50 6.87 -9.14 -9.34
CA GLY A 50 5.66 -8.34 -9.15
C GLY A 50 5.88 -6.83 -8.92
N LEU A 51 7.12 -6.34 -9.02
CA LEU A 51 7.46 -4.95 -8.73
C LEU A 51 6.78 -3.96 -9.69
N GLU A 52 6.67 -4.31 -10.98
CA GLU A 52 6.02 -3.48 -11.99
C GLU A 52 4.54 -3.25 -11.64
N GLN A 53 3.81 -4.30 -11.28
CA GLN A 53 2.40 -4.22 -10.92
C GLN A 53 2.19 -3.39 -9.65
N LEU A 54 3.11 -3.47 -8.69
CA LEU A 54 3.08 -2.64 -7.48
C LEU A 54 3.26 -1.16 -7.83
N ILE A 55 4.25 -0.83 -8.66
CA ILE A 55 4.52 0.55 -9.11
C ILE A 55 3.34 1.10 -9.90
N GLU A 56 2.81 0.32 -10.84
CA GLU A 56 1.64 0.71 -11.64
C GLU A 56 0.42 0.96 -10.75
N TYR A 57 0.19 0.09 -9.75
CA TYR A 57 -0.90 0.27 -8.79
C TYR A 57 -0.77 1.58 -8.00
N ILE A 58 0.41 1.85 -7.41
CA ILE A 58 0.63 3.07 -6.61
C ILE A 58 0.48 4.33 -7.47
N ASN A 59 1.04 4.35 -8.68
CA ASN A 59 0.96 5.50 -9.58
C ASN A 59 -0.45 5.80 -10.08
N ASN A 60 -1.35 4.80 -10.08
CA ASN A 60 -2.73 4.94 -10.54
C ASN A 60 -3.76 4.83 -9.41
N LEU A 61 -3.31 4.88 -8.15
CA LEU A 61 -4.19 4.76 -6.99
C LEU A 61 -5.12 5.98 -6.89
N SER A 62 -6.42 5.73 -6.92
CA SER A 62 -7.46 6.76 -6.79
C SER A 62 -8.74 6.18 -6.23
N PHE A 63 -9.41 6.90 -5.34
CA PHE A 63 -10.73 6.51 -4.86
C PHE A 63 -11.80 6.85 -5.91
N SER A 64 -12.63 5.88 -6.25
CA SER A 64 -13.82 6.09 -7.08
C SER A 64 -14.99 6.59 -6.22
N GLN A 65 -16.06 7.04 -6.87
CA GLN A 65 -17.26 7.49 -6.16
C GLN A 65 -17.93 6.37 -5.35
N GLU A 66 -17.83 5.12 -5.83
CA GLU A 66 -18.36 3.94 -5.12
C GLU A 66 -17.54 3.62 -3.86
N ASP A 67 -16.24 3.94 -3.84
CA ASP A 67 -15.40 3.71 -2.65
C ASP A 67 -15.72 4.70 -1.50
N ILE A 68 -16.32 5.84 -1.83
CA ILE A 68 -16.57 6.96 -0.90
C ILE A 68 -18.02 6.96 -0.37
N ASN A 69 -18.96 6.40 -1.15
CA ASN A 69 -20.40 6.41 -0.85
C ASN A 69 -20.84 5.23 0.01
#